data_AF-A0A0F7K4T7-F1
#
_entry.id   AF-A0A0F7K4T7-F1
#
_cell.length_a   1.000
_cell.length_b   1.000
_cell.length_c   1.000
_cell.angle_alpha   90.00
_cell.angle_beta   90.00
_cell.angle_gamma   90.00
#
_symmetry.space_group_name_H-M   'P 1'
#
loop_
_entity.id
_entity.type
_entity.pdbx_description
1 polymer ?
#
loop_
_entity_poly.entity_id
_entity_poly.type
_entity_poly.pdbx_seq_one_letter_code
_entity_poly.pdbx_strand_id
1 'polypeptide(L)'
;MLHDALAAHHIHTVILGDYLSGAAGELSALQFPVLWVVEGEDYSLARQLVDRYLQDPEPDQAPWRCSRCGEMVEATFDICWNCSTIRH
;
A
#
# COMPACT_ATOMS: atom_id res chain seq x y z
N MET A 1 2.25 3.51 2.83
CA MET A 1 0.88 2.96 3.08
C MET A 1 -0.06 4.13 3.38
N LEU A 2 -1.38 3.94 3.36
CA LEU A 2 -2.36 5.04 3.52
C LEU A 2 -2.20 5.81 4.85
N HIS A 3 -1.86 5.11 5.94
CA HIS A 3 -1.55 5.72 7.24
C HIS A 3 -0.38 6.72 7.13
N ASP A 4 0.74 6.31 6.51
CA ASP A 4 1.93 7.16 6.35
C ASP A 4 1.62 8.39 5.49
N ALA A 5 0.80 8.22 4.45
CA ALA A 5 0.39 9.30 3.57
C ALA A 5 -0.39 10.37 4.35
N LEU A 6 -1.32 9.98 5.24
CA LEU A 6 -2.05 10.93 6.08
C LEU A 6 -1.16 11.56 7.16
N ALA A 7 -0.27 10.77 7.77
CA ALA A 7 0.68 11.27 8.77
C ALA A 7 1.63 12.33 8.19
N ALA A 8 2.07 12.19 6.93
CA ALA A 8 2.88 13.19 6.22
C ALA A 8 2.16 14.55 6.05
N HIS A 9 0.83 14.57 6.14
CA HIS A 9 0.00 15.78 6.13
C HIS A 9 -0.43 16.22 7.54
N HIS A 10 0.22 15.72 8.59
CA HIS A 10 -0.10 16.00 10.00
C HIS A 10 -1.49 15.56 10.44
N ILE A 11 -2.10 14.60 9.75
CA ILE A 11 -3.40 14.03 10.13
C ILE A 11 -3.15 12.78 10.97
N HIS A 12 -3.60 12.82 12.22
CA HIS A 12 -3.41 11.72 13.14
C HIS A 12 -4.47 10.63 12.92
N THR A 13 -4.03 9.39 12.81
CA THR A 13 -4.90 8.24 12.51
C THR A 13 -4.57 7.03 13.36
N VAL A 14 -5.58 6.20 13.61
CA VAL A 14 -5.46 4.92 14.32
C VAL A 14 -5.95 3.79 13.41
N ILE A 15 -5.17 2.70 13.34
CA ILE A 15 -5.57 1.48 12.65
C ILE A 15 -6.22 0.55 13.67
N LEU A 16 -7.44 0.10 13.40
CA LEU A 16 -8.16 -0.88 14.21
C LEU A 16 -8.28 -2.20 13.43
N GLY A 17 -8.17 -3.33 14.12
CA GLY A 17 -8.36 -4.67 13.52
C GLY A 17 -7.12 -5.29 12.88
N ASP A 18 -5.98 -4.59 12.87
CA ASP A 18 -4.74 -5.06 12.21
C ASP A 18 -4.12 -6.32 12.87
N TYR A 19 -4.46 -6.59 14.13
CA TYR A 19 -3.84 -7.65 14.94
C TYR A 19 -4.51 -9.04 14.82
N LEU A 20 -5.59 -9.18 14.05
CA LEU A 20 -6.39 -10.42 14.00
C LEU A 20 -6.04 -11.34 12.82
N SER A 21 -5.13 -10.93 11.95
CA SER A 21 -4.69 -11.72 10.78
C SER A 21 -3.60 -12.74 11.10
N GLY A 22 -2.95 -12.64 12.28
CA GLY A 22 -1.84 -13.51 12.68
C GLY A 22 -2.23 -14.79 13.45
N ALA A 23 -3.46 -14.89 13.96
CA ALA A 23 -3.95 -16.06 14.68
C ALA A 23 -4.81 -16.92 13.74
N ALA A 24 -4.17 -17.87 13.05
CA ALA A 24 -4.87 -18.91 12.32
C ALA A 24 -5.82 -19.66 13.28
N GLY A 25 -7.13 -19.49 13.12
CA GLY A 25 -8.11 -20.39 13.74
C GLY A 25 -9.52 -19.83 13.96
N GLU A 26 -9.69 -18.76 14.74
CA GLU A 26 -11.01 -18.50 15.37
C GLU A 26 -11.45 -17.03 15.42
N LEU A 27 -10.91 -16.16 14.55
CA LEU A 27 -11.39 -14.79 14.40
C LEU A 27 -11.94 -14.61 13.00
N SER A 28 -13.21 -14.17 12.93
CA SER A 28 -13.97 -13.99 11.71
C SER A 28 -13.10 -13.37 10.61
N ALA A 29 -12.94 -14.08 9.50
CA ALA A 29 -12.18 -13.68 8.30
C ALA A 29 -12.72 -12.42 7.59
N LEU A 30 -13.57 -11.64 8.26
CA LEU A 30 -14.29 -10.48 7.75
C LEU A 30 -13.85 -9.15 8.41
N GLN A 31 -12.89 -9.18 9.34
CA GLN A 31 -12.41 -7.96 10.00
C GLN A 31 -11.26 -7.34 9.19
N PHE A 32 -11.61 -6.56 8.17
CA PHE A 32 -10.65 -5.73 7.46
C PHE A 32 -10.14 -4.61 8.38
N PRO A 33 -8.86 -4.22 8.29
CA PRO A 33 -8.36 -3.09 9.05
C PRO A 33 -9.11 -1.83 8.64
N VAL A 34 -9.52 -1.04 9.63
CA VAL A 34 -10.15 0.26 9.41
C VAL A 34 -9.23 1.37 9.92
N LEU A 35 -9.16 2.46 9.16
CA LEU A 35 -8.38 3.65 9.52
C LEU A 35 -9.31 4.74 10.03
N TRP A 36 -9.11 5.17 11.26
CA TRP A 36 -9.90 6.22 11.90
C TRP A 36 -9.09 7.50 11.99
N VAL A 37 -9.69 8.63 11.60
CA VAL A 37 -9.15 9.97 11.85
C VAL A 37 -9.51 10.34 13.29
N VAL A 38 -8.52 10.76 14.08
CA VAL A 38 -8.74 11.04 15.51
C VAL A 38 -9.48 12.37 15.68
N GLU A 39 -9.09 13.38 14.92
CA GLU A 39 -9.65 14.73 14.97
C GLU A 39 -10.73 14.90 13.90
N GLY A 40 -11.97 15.19 14.32
CA GLY A 40 -13.10 15.31 13.39
C GLY A 40 -12.95 16.44 12.37
N GLU A 41 -12.20 17.49 12.70
CA GLU A 41 -11.91 18.61 11.79
C GLU A 41 -11.08 18.20 10.57
N ASP A 42 -10.21 17.20 10.73
CA ASP A 42 -9.32 16.72 9.66
C ASP A 42 -10.01 15.74 8.71
N TYR A 43 -11.22 15.27 9.03
CA TYR A 43 -11.93 14.26 8.23
C TYR A 43 -12.06 14.66 6.75
N SER A 44 -12.42 15.92 6.51
CA SER A 44 -12.64 16.43 5.15
C SER A 44 -11.35 16.48 4.32
N LEU A 45 -10.23 16.84 4.94
CA LEU A 45 -8.91 16.85 4.32
C LEU A 45 -8.39 15.43 4.11
N ALA A 46 -8.52 14.59 5.14
CA ALA A 46 -8.14 13.18 5.09
C ALA A 46 -8.84 12.47 3.93
N ARG A 47 -10.16 12.71 3.75
CA ARG A 47 -10.91 12.10 2.66
C ARG A 47 -10.38 12.49 1.28
N GLN A 48 -10.07 13.75 1.07
CA GLN A 48 -9.51 14.24 -0.19
C GLN A 48 -8.14 13.61 -0.48
N LEU A 49 -7.30 13.44 0.55
CA LEU A 49 -5.99 12.80 0.41
C LEU A 49 -6.12 11.31 0.10
N VAL A 50 -7.08 10.61 0.72
CA VAL A 50 -7.40 9.21 0.41
C VAL A 50 -7.85 9.08 -1.04
N ASP A 51 -8.78 9.92 -1.49
CA ASP A 51 -9.28 9.85 -2.87
C ASP A 51 -8.15 10.10 -3.88
N ARG A 52 -7.23 11.03 -3.59
CA ARG A 52 -6.03 11.27 -4.42
C ARG A 52 -5.07 10.09 -4.41
N TYR A 53 -4.77 9.55 -3.24
CA TYR A 53 -3.88 8.40 -3.08
C TYR A 53 -4.38 7.16 -3.84
N LEU A 54 -5.70 6.96 -3.90
CA LEU A 54 -6.32 5.88 -4.66
C LEU A 54 -6.42 6.15 -6.17
N GLN A 55 -6.31 7.41 -6.58
CA GLN A 55 -6.39 7.83 -7.98
C GLN A 55 -5.03 7.95 -8.65
N ASP A 56 -3.93 8.08 -7.89
CA ASP A 56 -2.59 8.12 -8.48
C ASP A 56 -2.31 6.78 -9.18
N PRO A 57 -2.17 6.76 -10.52
CA PRO A 57 -1.79 5.55 -11.22
C PRO A 57 -0.39 5.16 -10.76
N GLU A 58 -0.20 3.87 -10.47
CA GLU A 58 1.13 3.30 -10.19
C GLU A 58 2.17 3.84 -11.20
N PRO A 59 3.34 4.30 -10.72
CA PRO A 59 4.37 4.87 -11.58
C PRO A 59 4.81 3.84 -12.64
N ASP A 60 4.78 4.26 -13.90
CA ASP A 60 5.24 3.57 -15.12
C ASP A 60 5.07 2.03 -15.12
N GLN A 61 3.86 1.60 -15.49
CA GLN A 61 3.39 0.21 -15.51
C GLN A 61 3.99 -0.67 -16.62
N ALA A 62 5.03 -0.20 -17.32
CA ALA A 62 5.62 -0.98 -18.39
C ALA A 62 6.45 -2.15 -17.82
N PRO A 63 6.15 -3.42 -18.20
CA PRO A 63 7.01 -4.53 -17.84
C PRO A 63 8.41 -4.31 -18.41
N TRP A 64 9.43 -4.68 -17.64
CA TRP A 64 10.83 -4.48 -18.00
C TRP A 64 11.49 -5.82 -18.31
N ARG A 65 12.53 -5.78 -19.15
CA ARG A 65 13.29 -6.97 -19.50
C ARG A 65 14.56 -7.04 -18.65
N CYS A 66 14.75 -8.16 -17.95
CA CYS A 66 15.93 -8.37 -17.11
C CYS A 66 17.21 -8.34 -17.94
N SER A 67 18.15 -7.46 -17.57
CA SER A 67 19.45 -7.32 -18.24
C SER A 67 20.37 -8.53 -18.11
N ARG A 68 20.14 -9.39 -17.09
CA ARG A 68 20.95 -10.58 -16.82
C ARG A 68 20.42 -11.84 -17.49
N CYS A 69 19.13 -12.15 -17.34
CA CYS A 69 18.54 -13.40 -17.83
C CYS A 69 17.54 -13.24 -18.98
N GLY A 70 17.18 -12.00 -19.34
CA GLY A 70 16.28 -11.71 -20.46
C GLY A 70 14.78 -11.91 -20.18
N GLU A 71 14.41 -12.29 -18.96
CA GLU A 71 13.02 -12.49 -18.52
C GLU A 71 12.21 -11.19 -18.57
N MET A 72 10.91 -11.29 -18.87
CA MET A 72 9.99 -10.16 -18.77
C MET A 72 9.43 -10.11 -17.34
N VAL A 73 9.66 -8.98 -16.66
CA VAL A 73 9.26 -8.75 -15.27
C VAL A 73 8.19 -7.66 -15.24
N GLU A 74 7.12 -7.89 -14.49
CA GLU A 74 6.06 -6.89 -14.30
C GLU A 74 6.61 -5.64 -13.60
N ALA A 75 6.03 -4.47 -13.92
CA ALA A 75 6.52 -3.18 -13.45
C ALA A 75 6.52 -3.03 -11.92
N THR A 76 5.61 -3.73 -11.24
CA THR A 76 5.44 -3.80 -9.79
C THR A 76 6.63 -4.44 -9.05
N PHE A 77 7.55 -5.09 -9.76
CA PHE A 77 8.73 -5.71 -9.15
C PHE A 77 10.02 -4.99 -9.53
N ASP A 78 10.77 -4.59 -8.50
CA ASP A 78 12.14 -4.04 -8.65
C ASP A 78 13.21 -5.13 -8.83
N ILE A 79 12.84 -6.41 -8.69
CA ILE A 79 13.75 -7.55 -8.70
C ILE A 79 13.24 -8.63 -9.66
N CYS A 80 14.11 -9.14 -10.52
CA CYS A 80 13.79 -10.25 -11.41
C CYS A 80 13.58 -11.56 -10.62
N TRP A 81 12.37 -12.13 -10.69
CA TRP A 81 12.02 -13.37 -10.00
C TRP A 81 12.85 -14.59 -10.43
N ASN A 82 13.38 -14.59 -11.66
CA ASN A 82 14.16 -15.71 -12.19
C ASN A 82 15.64 -15.68 -11.76
N CYS A 83 16.23 -14.49 -11.57
CA CYS A 83 17.69 -14.39 -11.37
C CYS A 83 18.13 -13.39 -10.29
N SER A 84 17.17 -12.80 -9.56
CA SER A 84 17.36 -11.87 -8.44
C SER A 84 18.13 -10.59 -8.78
N THR A 85 18.21 -10.21 -10.06
CA THR A 85 18.85 -8.95 -10.49
C THR A 85 17.91 -7.77 -10.28
N ILE A 86 18.44 -6.67 -9.75
CA ILE A 86 17.71 -5.41 -9.49
C ILE A 86 17.50 -4.66 -10.82
N ARG A 87 16.34 -4.02 -10.98
CA ARG A 87 16.03 -3.13 -12.10
C ARG A 87 17.04 -1.97 -12.14
N HIS A 88 17.70 -1.77 -13.29
CA HIS A 88 18.68 -0.70 -13.55
C HIS A 88 18.33 0.05 -14.82
#